data_AF-A0A961UK05-F1
#
_entry.id   AF-A0A961UK05-F1
#
_cell.length_a   1.000
_cell.length_b   1.000
_cell.length_c   1.000
_cell.angle_alpha   90.00
_cell.angle_beta   90.00
_cell.angle_gamma   90.00
#
_symmetry.space_group_name_H-M   'P 1'
#
loop_
_entity.id
_entity.type
_entity.pdbx_description
1 polymer ?
#
loop_
_entity_poly.entity_id
_entity_poly.type
_entity_poly.pdbx_seq_one_letter_code
_entity_poly.pdbx_strand_id
1 'polypeptide(L)'
;MSAGSQSGVMHLISSLNVGGAERLLVDLAIELSRKGCRNQLFVVLNAAYDEAMVAALRVSGFPVVLVERPPGHKHPKYLGQLLGLVREHGIKTIHAHNIGSKFWATLAKLLAKDLKLVVTVHNTGIVPSMGLVHRWLHSTMVDMTVAVSGAVLRECHVGGLKSCVLVHNGIDVARFHRPDRIKVLEGDQARIVCVGRYLPQQKGQDVLIEASAMLHEAGYGLKIDLVGPRTTKTRQGRQQLAEMVSRTGLQDMIGFVEGRSDMPEIFAQADMAVLPSRHEGFGLVIVE
;
A
#
# COMPACT_ATOMS: atom_id res chain seq x y z
N MET A 1 -12.33 26.85 19.07
CA MET A 1 -11.73 27.06 17.74
C MET A 1 -12.82 26.83 16.71
N SER A 2 -13.17 27.87 15.94
CA SER A 2 -14.27 27.83 14.98
C SER A 2 -14.06 26.71 13.95
N ALA A 3 -15.01 25.78 13.86
CA ALA A 3 -15.08 24.81 12.78
C ALA A 3 -15.37 25.55 11.47
N GLY A 4 -14.33 26.08 10.82
CA GLY A 4 -14.42 26.47 9.42
C GLY A 4 -14.98 25.30 8.64
N SER A 5 -15.95 25.53 7.77
CA SER A 5 -16.59 24.47 6.99
C SER A 5 -15.49 23.64 6.30
N GLN A 6 -15.27 22.41 6.77
CA GLN A 6 -14.26 21.55 6.18
C GLN A 6 -14.63 21.33 4.71
N SER A 7 -13.77 21.77 3.80
CA SER A 7 -13.97 21.57 2.36
C SER A 7 -13.99 20.08 2.03
N GLY A 8 -14.87 19.67 1.12
CA GLY A 8 -15.03 18.26 0.78
C GLY A 8 -13.78 17.66 0.12
N VAL A 9 -13.39 16.47 0.58
CA VAL A 9 -12.24 15.71 0.05
C VAL A 9 -12.72 14.38 -0.52
N MET A 10 -12.36 14.12 -1.77
CA MET A 10 -12.57 12.84 -2.43
C MET A 10 -11.26 12.05 -2.44
N HIS A 11 -11.20 10.95 -1.71
CA HIS A 11 -10.11 9.98 -1.79
C HIS A 11 -10.36 9.02 -2.94
N LEU A 12 -9.56 9.14 -3.99
CA LEU A 12 -9.71 8.39 -5.23
C LEU A 12 -8.63 7.30 -5.32
N ILE A 13 -9.07 6.05 -5.49
CA ILE A 13 -8.18 4.91 -5.68
C ILE A 13 -8.62 4.06 -6.88
N SER A 14 -7.66 3.59 -7.68
CA SER A 14 -8.00 2.74 -8.84
C SER A 14 -8.63 1.42 -8.46
N SER A 15 -8.14 0.77 -7.41
CA SER A 15 -8.53 -0.57 -6.99
C SER A 15 -8.30 -0.70 -5.50
N LEU A 16 -9.15 -1.45 -4.81
CA LEU A 16 -9.08 -1.64 -3.35
C LEU A 16 -8.91 -3.12 -3.02
N ASN A 17 -7.80 -3.72 -3.45
CA ASN A 17 -7.46 -5.10 -3.12
C ASN A 17 -6.65 -5.17 -1.82
N VAL A 18 -6.27 -6.37 -1.40
CA VAL A 18 -5.32 -6.55 -0.29
C VAL A 18 -3.92 -6.10 -0.71
N GLY A 19 -3.48 -4.96 -0.16
CA GLY A 19 -2.17 -4.36 -0.39
C GLY A 19 -1.86 -3.27 0.63
N GLY A 20 -0.61 -2.80 0.67
CA GLY A 20 -0.16 -1.83 1.68
C GLY A 20 -0.82 -0.45 1.52
N ALA A 21 -0.87 0.09 0.29
CA ALA A 21 -1.50 1.38 0.04
C ALA A 21 -3.02 1.34 0.29
N GLU A 22 -3.67 0.23 -0.06
CA GLU A 22 -5.09 0.01 0.19
C GLU A 22 -5.40 -0.12 1.69
N ARG A 23 -4.57 -0.82 2.47
CA ARG A 23 -4.70 -0.89 3.94
C ARG A 23 -4.58 0.49 4.56
N LEU A 24 -3.57 1.26 4.16
CA LEU A 24 -3.37 2.63 4.63
C LEU A 24 -4.55 3.54 4.32
N LEU A 25 -5.23 3.35 3.18
CA LEU A 25 -6.43 4.12 2.86
C LEU A 25 -7.59 3.81 3.82
N VAL A 26 -7.75 2.54 4.18
CA VAL A 26 -8.75 2.10 5.18
C VAL A 26 -8.43 2.67 6.55
N ASP A 27 -7.17 2.54 7.00
CA ASP A 27 -6.73 3.06 8.29
C ASP A 27 -6.87 4.58 8.35
N LEU A 28 -6.54 5.29 7.26
CA LEU A 28 -6.77 6.73 7.12
C LEU A 28 -8.25 7.08 7.27
N ALA A 29 -9.15 6.34 6.62
CA ALA A 29 -10.59 6.60 6.72
C ALA A 29 -11.10 6.44 8.16
N ILE A 30 -10.67 5.38 8.84
CA ILE A 30 -11.04 5.12 10.24
C ILE A 30 -10.51 6.24 11.14
N GLU A 31 -9.25 6.63 11.00
CA GLU A 31 -8.65 7.68 11.83
C GLU A 31 -9.23 9.08 11.54
N LEU A 32 -9.59 9.38 10.29
CA LEU A 32 -10.32 10.60 9.95
C LEU A 32 -11.68 10.65 10.66
N SER A 33 -12.40 9.53 10.67
CA SER A 33 -13.68 9.40 11.37
C SER A 33 -13.50 9.57 12.88
N ARG A 34 -12.50 8.90 13.47
CA ARG A 34 -12.13 9.01 14.89
C ARG A 34 -11.78 10.44 15.31
N LYS A 35 -11.13 11.20 14.43
CA LYS A 35 -10.80 12.62 14.64
C LYS A 35 -11.98 13.57 14.40
N GLY A 36 -13.16 13.05 14.03
CA GLY A 36 -14.34 13.85 13.78
C GLY A 36 -14.29 14.67 12.48
N CYS A 37 -13.43 14.27 11.53
CA CYS A 37 -13.41 14.88 10.20
C CYS A 37 -14.75 14.63 9.49
N ARG A 38 -15.18 15.60 8.69
CA ARG A 38 -16.43 15.54 7.91
C ARG A 38 -16.13 15.71 6.42
N ASN A 39 -17.16 15.52 5.59
CA ASN A 39 -17.11 15.76 4.14
C ASN A 39 -16.00 14.97 3.42
N GLN A 40 -15.80 13.71 3.82
CA GLN A 40 -14.91 12.77 3.15
C GLN A 40 -15.73 11.85 2.25
N LEU A 41 -15.26 11.60 1.03
CA LEU A 41 -15.85 10.67 0.08
C LEU A 41 -14.76 9.72 -0.42
N PHE A 42 -15.00 8.41 -0.32
CA PHE A 42 -14.07 7.40 -0.83
C PHE A 42 -14.61 6.82 -2.13
N VAL A 43 -13.78 6.83 -3.17
CA VAL A 43 -14.17 6.35 -4.51
C VAL A 43 -13.19 5.30 -4.99
N VAL A 44 -13.71 4.09 -5.22
CA VAL A 44 -12.99 2.99 -5.87
C VAL A 44 -13.39 2.98 -7.33
N LEU A 45 -12.44 3.31 -8.22
CA LEU A 45 -12.74 3.48 -9.63
C LEU A 45 -13.07 2.16 -10.34
N ASN A 46 -12.23 1.14 -10.14
CA ASN A 46 -12.33 -0.07 -10.94
C ASN A 46 -13.16 -1.15 -10.22
N ALA A 47 -13.80 -2.00 -11.01
CA ALA A 47 -14.33 -3.31 -10.61
C ALA A 47 -13.17 -4.27 -10.26
N ALA A 48 -12.38 -3.91 -9.26
CA ALA A 48 -11.19 -4.61 -8.79
C ALA A 48 -10.95 -4.24 -7.32
N TYR A 49 -11.68 -4.89 -6.44
CA TYR A 49 -11.59 -4.71 -5.00
C TYR A 49 -11.86 -6.02 -4.28
N ASP A 50 -11.40 -6.08 -3.04
CA ASP A 50 -11.73 -7.14 -2.10
C ASP A 50 -12.91 -6.69 -1.23
N GLU A 51 -13.95 -7.51 -1.11
CA GLU A 51 -15.17 -7.16 -0.37
C GLU A 51 -14.90 -6.87 1.11
N ALA A 52 -13.95 -7.58 1.73
CA ALA A 52 -13.60 -7.32 3.12
C ALA A 52 -12.89 -5.97 3.27
N MET A 53 -12.10 -5.55 2.28
CA MET A 53 -11.50 -4.20 2.26
C MET A 53 -12.55 -3.11 2.09
N VAL A 54 -13.56 -3.31 1.24
CA VAL A 54 -14.68 -2.36 1.09
C VAL A 54 -15.51 -2.29 2.38
N ALA A 55 -15.81 -3.44 2.99
CA ALA A 55 -16.53 -3.50 4.26
C ALA A 55 -15.75 -2.77 5.36
N ALA A 56 -14.44 -3.01 5.48
CA ALA A 56 -13.58 -2.32 6.44
C ALA A 56 -13.53 -0.80 6.19
N LEU A 57 -13.51 -0.36 4.92
CA LEU A 57 -13.56 1.06 4.58
C LEU A 57 -14.88 1.70 5.03
N ARG A 58 -16.02 1.00 4.87
CA ARG A 58 -17.35 1.47 5.28
C ARG A 58 -17.50 1.60 6.80
N VAL A 59 -16.69 0.91 7.60
CA VAL A 59 -16.67 1.08 9.08
C VAL A 59 -16.35 2.53 9.48
N SER A 60 -15.64 3.28 8.63
CA SER A 60 -15.39 4.71 8.86
C SER A 60 -16.67 5.56 8.92
N GLY A 61 -17.79 5.07 8.40
CA GLY A 61 -19.05 5.81 8.30
C GLY A 61 -19.09 6.86 7.18
N PHE A 62 -18.01 7.03 6.42
CA PHE A 62 -18.00 7.91 5.26
C PHE A 62 -18.65 7.25 4.03
N PRO A 63 -19.24 8.03 3.11
CA PRO A 63 -19.70 7.51 1.83
C PRO A 63 -18.58 6.80 1.06
N VAL A 64 -18.87 5.58 0.59
CA VAL A 64 -17.99 4.77 -0.24
C VAL A 64 -18.70 4.45 -1.55
N VAL A 65 -18.17 4.95 -2.67
CA VAL A 65 -18.73 4.76 -4.01
C VAL A 65 -17.83 3.83 -4.83
N LEU A 66 -18.43 2.78 -5.37
CA LEU A 66 -17.80 1.87 -6.32
C LEU A 66 -18.26 2.27 -7.72
N VAL A 67 -17.35 2.72 -8.58
CA VAL A 67 -17.68 3.20 -9.94
C VAL A 67 -17.81 2.04 -10.92
N GLU A 68 -17.33 0.85 -10.55
CA GLU A 68 -17.42 -0.39 -11.34
C GLU A 68 -16.83 -0.27 -12.76
N ARG A 69 -15.78 0.53 -12.91
CA ARG A 69 -15.07 0.63 -14.19
C ARG A 69 -14.29 -0.65 -14.46
N PRO A 70 -14.44 -1.32 -15.62
CA PRO A 70 -13.56 -2.43 -15.96
C PRO A 70 -12.09 -1.93 -16.00
N PRO A 71 -11.14 -2.66 -15.38
CA PRO A 71 -9.74 -2.25 -15.35
C PRO A 71 -9.21 -1.91 -16.74
N GLY A 72 -8.53 -0.77 -16.87
CA GLY A 72 -7.95 -0.30 -18.14
C GLY A 72 -8.91 0.45 -19.08
N HIS A 73 -10.24 0.35 -18.91
CA HIS A 73 -11.19 1.09 -19.77
C HIS A 73 -11.08 2.61 -19.61
N LYS A 74 -11.10 3.36 -20.71
CA LYS A 74 -10.95 4.84 -20.73
C LYS A 74 -12.21 5.59 -21.20
N HIS A 75 -13.38 4.96 -21.13
CA HIS A 75 -14.63 5.55 -21.60
C HIS A 75 -14.97 6.86 -20.86
N PRO A 76 -15.34 7.96 -21.54
CA PRO A 76 -15.55 9.28 -20.92
C PRO A 76 -16.67 9.31 -19.88
N LYS A 77 -17.62 8.37 -19.92
CA LYS A 77 -18.67 8.22 -18.89
C LYS A 77 -18.13 8.19 -17.46
N TYR A 78 -16.95 7.58 -17.24
CA TYR A 78 -16.37 7.48 -15.89
C TYR A 78 -15.85 8.82 -15.39
N LEU A 79 -15.39 9.70 -16.29
CA LEU A 79 -15.06 11.09 -15.95
C LEU A 79 -16.34 11.88 -15.64
N GLY A 80 -17.42 11.66 -16.40
CA GLY A 80 -18.73 12.24 -16.12
C GLY A 80 -19.27 11.84 -14.74
N GLN A 81 -19.20 10.55 -14.39
CA GLN A 81 -19.56 10.05 -13.05
C GLN A 81 -18.70 10.70 -11.95
N LEU A 82 -17.39 10.77 -12.15
CA LEU A 82 -16.47 11.40 -11.19
C LEU A 82 -16.82 12.88 -10.95
N LEU A 83 -17.09 13.64 -12.02
CA LEU A 83 -17.52 15.03 -11.93
C LEU A 83 -18.91 15.19 -11.31
N GLY A 84 -19.82 14.24 -11.53
CA GLY A 84 -21.11 14.17 -10.86
C GLY A 84 -20.94 14.05 -9.35
N LEU A 85 -20.13 13.09 -8.89
CA LEU A 85 -19.80 12.90 -7.47
C LEU A 85 -19.15 14.15 -6.86
N VAL A 86 -18.25 14.81 -7.59
CA VAL A 86 -17.63 16.06 -7.17
C VAL A 86 -18.67 17.14 -6.87
N ARG A 87 -19.66 17.31 -7.76
CA ARG A 87 -20.72 18.32 -7.59
C ARG A 87 -21.68 17.94 -6.47
N GLU A 88 -22.14 16.70 -6.46
CA GLU A 88 -23.09 16.16 -5.48
C GLU A 88 -22.58 16.29 -4.04
N HIS A 89 -21.29 15.99 -3.82
CA HIS A 89 -20.69 15.98 -2.48
C HIS A 89 -19.94 17.29 -2.15
N GLY A 90 -20.04 18.33 -2.98
CA GLY A 90 -19.37 19.61 -2.74
C GLY A 90 -17.83 19.49 -2.63
N ILE A 91 -17.23 18.58 -3.38
CA ILE A 91 -15.79 18.28 -3.30
C ILE A 91 -14.97 19.45 -3.86
N LYS A 92 -13.94 19.84 -3.10
CA LYS A 92 -12.96 20.85 -3.52
C LYS A 92 -11.57 20.26 -3.70
N THR A 93 -11.29 19.10 -3.10
CA THR A 93 -10.00 18.43 -3.21
C THR A 93 -10.18 16.97 -3.62
N ILE A 94 -9.47 16.53 -4.66
CA ILE A 94 -9.30 15.12 -4.99
C ILE A 94 -7.92 14.68 -4.51
N HIS A 95 -7.88 13.64 -3.67
CA HIS A 95 -6.65 12.99 -3.23
C HIS A 95 -6.51 11.63 -3.91
N ALA A 96 -5.59 11.55 -4.88
CA ALA A 96 -5.31 10.32 -5.64
C ALA A 96 -4.23 9.47 -4.96
N HIS A 97 -4.53 8.20 -4.73
CA HIS A 97 -3.66 7.26 -3.99
C HIS A 97 -2.84 6.33 -4.88
N ASN A 98 -2.97 6.40 -6.21
CA ASN A 98 -2.13 5.65 -7.15
C ASN A 98 -2.09 6.26 -8.55
N ILE A 99 -1.21 5.75 -9.43
CA ILE A 99 -1.03 6.29 -10.79
C ILE A 99 -2.35 6.30 -11.58
N GLY A 100 -3.14 5.22 -11.49
CA GLY A 100 -4.39 5.13 -12.24
C GLY A 100 -5.45 6.13 -11.77
N SER A 101 -5.55 6.41 -10.46
CA SER A 101 -6.49 7.41 -9.93
C SER A 101 -6.00 8.81 -10.24
N LYS A 102 -4.68 9.04 -10.21
CA LYS A 102 -4.07 10.33 -10.60
C LYS A 102 -4.47 10.72 -12.02
N PHE A 103 -4.47 9.79 -12.97
CA PHE A 103 -4.89 10.06 -14.34
C PHE A 103 -6.30 10.65 -14.41
N TRP A 104 -7.28 9.98 -13.79
CA TRP A 104 -8.67 10.46 -13.77
C TRP A 104 -8.85 11.75 -12.98
N ALA A 105 -8.15 11.90 -11.86
CA ALA A 105 -8.16 13.13 -11.07
C ALA A 105 -7.59 14.33 -11.83
N THR A 106 -6.55 14.11 -12.64
CA THR A 106 -5.97 15.14 -13.51
C THR A 106 -6.97 15.58 -14.57
N LEU A 107 -7.67 14.64 -15.21
CA LEU A 107 -8.74 14.95 -16.16
C LEU A 107 -9.91 15.70 -15.52
N ALA A 108 -10.32 15.31 -14.31
CA ALA A 108 -11.36 16.00 -13.56
C ALA A 108 -10.96 17.46 -13.27
N LYS A 109 -9.72 17.70 -12.83
CA LYS A 109 -9.20 19.05 -12.59
C LYS A 109 -9.09 19.89 -13.85
N LEU A 110 -8.76 19.31 -15.01
CA LEU A 110 -8.76 20.05 -16.28
C LEU A 110 -10.15 20.61 -16.62
N LEU A 111 -11.21 19.87 -16.30
CA LEU A 111 -12.60 20.28 -16.56
C LEU A 111 -13.22 21.10 -15.41
N ALA A 112 -12.72 20.95 -14.19
CA ALA A 112 -13.14 21.70 -13.01
C ALA A 112 -11.90 22.34 -12.34
N LYS A 113 -11.50 23.51 -12.85
CA LYS A 113 -10.23 24.17 -12.50
C LYS A 113 -10.11 24.58 -11.03
N ASP A 114 -11.23 24.74 -10.34
CA ASP A 114 -11.26 25.06 -8.91
C ASP A 114 -10.88 23.87 -8.02
N LEU A 115 -10.80 22.66 -8.58
CA LEU A 115 -10.38 21.48 -7.83
C LEU A 115 -8.90 21.53 -7.48
N LYS A 116 -8.62 21.24 -6.21
CA LYS A 116 -7.28 20.91 -5.74
C LYS A 116 -6.99 19.42 -5.96
N LEU A 117 -5.78 19.12 -6.39
CA LEU A 117 -5.32 17.76 -6.64
C LEU A 117 -4.12 17.46 -5.75
N VAL A 118 -4.31 16.49 -4.86
CA VAL A 118 -3.26 15.90 -4.03
C VAL A 118 -2.95 14.50 -4.54
N VAL A 119 -1.67 14.12 -4.58
CA VAL A 119 -1.25 12.79 -5.03
C VAL A 119 -0.30 12.18 -4.01
N THR A 120 -0.59 10.98 -3.51
CA THR A 120 0.38 10.20 -2.73
C THR A 120 1.20 9.29 -3.63
N VAL A 121 2.52 9.34 -3.49
CA VAL A 121 3.46 8.42 -4.16
C VAL A 121 3.95 7.40 -3.14
N HIS A 122 3.52 6.14 -3.30
CA HIS A 122 3.76 5.07 -2.32
C HIS A 122 5.04 4.24 -2.55
N ASN A 123 5.74 4.43 -3.68
CA ASN A 123 6.91 3.62 -4.00
C ASN A 123 7.99 4.42 -4.72
N THR A 124 9.24 3.96 -4.58
CA THR A 124 10.37 4.42 -5.40
C THR A 124 10.23 3.92 -6.84
N GLY A 125 10.95 4.53 -7.77
CA GLY A 125 10.88 4.25 -9.21
C GLY A 125 9.64 4.80 -9.92
N ILE A 126 8.66 5.33 -9.18
CA ILE A 126 7.42 5.88 -9.77
C ILE A 126 7.68 7.20 -10.48
N VAL A 127 8.36 8.15 -9.84
CA VAL A 127 8.71 9.43 -10.49
C VAL A 127 9.77 9.26 -11.57
N PRO A 128 10.86 8.47 -11.35
CA PRO A 128 11.84 8.19 -12.38
C PRO A 128 11.24 7.56 -13.65
N SER A 129 10.26 6.66 -13.52
CA SER A 129 9.58 6.04 -14.68
C SER A 129 8.62 6.97 -15.43
N MET A 130 8.30 8.16 -14.90
CA MET A 130 7.49 9.14 -15.63
C MET A 130 8.30 9.77 -16.77
N GLY A 131 7.78 9.71 -17.99
CA GLY A 131 8.30 10.50 -19.11
C GLY A 131 8.15 12.02 -18.89
N LEU A 132 8.92 12.82 -19.63
CA LEU A 132 9.01 14.27 -19.46
C LEU A 132 7.64 14.99 -19.51
N VAL A 133 6.78 14.61 -20.47
CA VAL A 133 5.43 15.18 -20.62
C VAL A 133 4.58 14.92 -19.37
N HIS A 134 4.66 13.72 -18.80
CA HIS A 134 3.88 13.36 -17.62
C HIS A 134 4.41 14.04 -16.35
N ARG A 135 5.73 14.29 -16.25
CA ARG A 135 6.32 15.10 -15.18
C ARG A 135 5.91 16.57 -15.27
N TRP A 136 5.90 17.13 -16.49
CA TRP A 136 5.41 18.47 -16.74
C TRP A 136 3.93 18.60 -16.36
N LEU A 137 3.07 17.69 -16.83
CA LEU A 137 1.65 17.68 -16.49
C LEU A 137 1.42 17.51 -14.98
N HIS A 138 2.20 16.65 -14.34
CA HIS A 138 2.14 16.51 -12.89
C HIS A 138 2.47 17.83 -12.20
N SER A 139 3.55 18.51 -12.60
CA SER A 139 4.01 19.76 -11.97
C SER A 139 3.09 20.95 -12.21
N THR A 140 2.25 20.91 -13.25
CA THR A 140 1.25 21.95 -13.54
C THR A 140 -0.11 21.67 -12.90
N MET A 141 -0.49 20.39 -12.79
CA MET A 141 -1.84 20.00 -12.36
C MET A 141 -1.91 19.55 -10.91
N VAL A 142 -0.85 19.03 -10.31
CA VAL A 142 -0.86 18.55 -8.91
C VAL A 142 -0.51 19.71 -7.99
N ASP A 143 -1.40 20.07 -7.07
CA ASP A 143 -1.17 21.14 -6.09
C ASP A 143 -0.22 20.67 -4.97
N MET A 144 -0.27 19.38 -4.62
CA MET A 144 0.57 18.79 -3.57
C MET A 144 0.86 17.32 -3.84
N THR A 145 2.13 16.94 -3.73
CA THR A 145 2.57 15.54 -3.74
C THR A 145 3.00 15.11 -2.36
N VAL A 146 2.38 14.05 -1.85
CA VAL A 146 2.76 13.41 -0.61
C VAL A 146 3.72 12.28 -0.92
N ALA A 147 4.96 12.42 -0.47
CA ALA A 147 5.97 11.38 -0.52
C ALA A 147 5.94 10.59 0.79
N VAL A 148 5.83 9.26 0.71
CA VAL A 148 5.69 8.41 1.92
C VAL A 148 7.01 8.16 2.66
N SER A 149 8.15 8.53 2.07
CA SER A 149 9.48 8.37 2.67
C SER A 149 10.45 9.41 2.12
N GLY A 150 11.57 9.61 2.83
CA GLY A 150 12.64 10.47 2.35
C GLY A 150 13.22 10.03 1.00
N ALA A 151 13.24 8.73 0.70
CA ALA A 151 13.67 8.21 -0.60
C ALA A 151 12.73 8.63 -1.73
N VAL A 152 11.42 8.49 -1.53
CA VAL A 152 10.41 8.94 -2.49
C VAL A 152 10.44 10.46 -2.67
N LEU A 153 10.64 11.23 -1.59
CA LEU A 153 10.75 12.69 -1.66
C LEU A 153 11.96 13.11 -2.49
N ARG A 154 13.11 12.45 -2.31
CA ARG A 154 14.30 12.70 -3.13
C ARG A 154 14.04 12.44 -4.61
N GLU A 155 13.37 11.34 -4.96
CA GLU A 155 12.99 11.07 -6.35
C GLU A 155 12.05 12.15 -6.92
N CYS A 156 11.12 12.66 -6.11
CA CYS A 156 10.24 13.76 -6.51
C CYS A 156 11.06 15.02 -6.86
N HIS A 157 12.01 15.39 -6.01
CA HIS A 157 12.89 16.54 -6.25
C HIS A 157 13.80 16.35 -7.47
N VAL A 158 14.45 15.20 -7.60
CA VAL A 158 15.28 14.86 -8.77
C VAL A 158 14.43 14.85 -10.05
N GLY A 159 13.17 14.43 -9.96
CA GLY A 159 12.19 14.48 -11.05
C GLY A 159 11.69 15.88 -11.40
N GLY A 160 12.08 16.92 -10.65
CA GLY A 160 11.68 18.31 -10.89
C GLY A 160 10.26 18.65 -10.41
N LEU A 161 9.70 17.85 -9.50
CA LEU A 161 8.38 18.13 -8.92
C LEU A 161 8.48 19.26 -7.90
N LYS A 162 7.61 20.28 -8.03
CA LYS A 162 7.73 21.55 -7.28
C LYS A 162 7.09 21.53 -5.89
N SER A 163 5.92 20.90 -5.75
CA SER A 163 5.14 20.89 -4.51
C SER A 163 5.15 19.51 -3.89
N CYS A 164 6.12 19.23 -3.03
CA CYS A 164 6.27 17.93 -2.39
C CYS A 164 6.41 18.05 -0.87
N VAL A 165 5.74 17.15 -0.14
CA VAL A 165 5.81 17.07 1.32
C VAL A 165 6.06 15.63 1.74
N LEU A 166 6.88 15.46 2.78
CA LEU A 166 7.11 14.16 3.40
C LEU A 166 6.01 13.89 4.44
N VAL A 167 5.25 12.82 4.24
CA VAL A 167 4.33 12.29 5.25
C VAL A 167 4.53 10.78 5.31
N HIS A 168 5.16 10.30 6.37
CA HIS A 168 5.34 8.86 6.58
C HIS A 168 4.00 8.15 6.72
N ASN A 169 3.97 6.90 6.27
CA ASN A 169 2.82 6.05 6.57
C ASN A 169 2.79 5.75 8.07
N GLY A 170 1.58 5.73 8.65
CA GLY A 170 1.37 5.36 10.04
C GLY A 170 0.74 3.97 10.16
N ILE A 171 0.96 3.33 11.30
CA ILE A 171 0.25 2.14 11.74
C ILE A 171 -0.40 2.40 13.09
N ASP A 172 -1.43 1.63 13.43
CA ASP A 172 -1.96 1.59 14.79
C ASP A 172 -1.06 0.72 15.67
N VAL A 173 -0.13 1.37 16.38
CA VAL A 173 0.86 0.73 17.25
C VAL A 173 0.21 -0.13 18.34
N ALA A 174 -0.99 0.23 18.81
CA ALA A 174 -1.68 -0.53 19.84
C ALA A 174 -2.04 -1.94 19.37
N ARG A 175 -2.28 -2.15 18.06
CA ARG A 175 -2.55 -3.47 17.49
C ARG A 175 -1.35 -4.42 17.54
N PHE A 176 -0.14 -3.87 17.49
CA PHE A 176 1.11 -4.63 17.50
C PHE A 176 1.75 -4.70 18.90
N HIS A 177 1.19 -3.99 19.88
CA HIS A 177 1.65 -4.06 21.25
C HIS A 177 1.24 -5.39 21.90
N ARG A 178 2.23 -6.13 22.39
CA ARG A 178 2.07 -7.42 23.09
C ARG A 178 2.92 -7.40 24.37
N PRO A 179 2.41 -6.80 25.47
CA PRO A 179 3.17 -6.64 26.70
C PRO A 179 3.50 -7.98 27.38
N ASP A 180 2.67 -9.00 27.15
CA ASP A 180 2.80 -10.32 27.79
C ASP A 180 3.74 -11.28 27.04
N ARG A 181 4.46 -10.79 26.02
CA ARG A 181 5.42 -11.64 25.29
C ARG A 181 6.67 -11.87 26.16
N ILE A 182 6.61 -12.89 27.00
CA ILE A 182 7.79 -13.52 27.59
C ILE A 182 8.44 -14.34 26.46
N LYS A 183 9.51 -13.82 25.86
CA LYS A 183 10.36 -14.60 24.96
C LYS A 183 11.04 -15.69 25.76
N VAL A 184 10.45 -16.89 25.76
CA VAL A 184 11.24 -18.11 25.90
C VAL A 184 11.55 -18.52 24.47
N LEU A 185 12.82 -18.58 24.10
CA LEU A 185 13.22 -19.35 22.91
C LEU A 185 12.85 -20.80 23.23
N GLU A 186 11.64 -21.20 22.85
CA GLU A 186 11.18 -22.56 23.05
C GLU A 186 11.82 -23.44 21.96
N GLY A 187 12.95 -24.06 22.31
CA GLY A 187 13.70 -24.99 21.45
C GLY A 187 14.93 -24.40 20.77
N ASP A 188 15.59 -25.23 19.94
CA ASP A 188 16.87 -24.93 19.28
C ASP A 188 16.72 -24.23 17.90
N GLN A 189 15.53 -23.73 17.55
CA GLN A 189 15.25 -23.15 16.23
C GLN A 189 14.76 -21.71 16.31
N ALA A 190 15.42 -20.79 15.59
CA ALA A 190 14.96 -19.40 15.49
C ALA A 190 13.81 -19.27 14.48
N ARG A 191 12.72 -18.59 14.88
CA ARG A 191 11.55 -18.33 14.02
C ARG A 191 11.70 -17.01 13.30
N ILE A 192 11.77 -17.05 11.98
CA ILE A 192 11.92 -15.87 11.12
C ILE A 192 10.63 -15.68 10.33
N VAL A 193 10.16 -14.44 10.24
CA VAL A 193 9.07 -14.07 9.33
C VAL A 193 9.57 -13.12 8.24
N CYS A 194 9.17 -13.38 7.00
CA CYS A 194 9.36 -12.46 5.89
C CYS A 194 8.00 -12.12 5.27
N VAL A 195 7.51 -10.91 5.53
CA VAL A 195 6.18 -10.47 5.09
C VAL A 195 6.28 -9.64 3.82
N GLY A 196 5.55 -10.05 2.78
CA GLY A 196 5.42 -9.29 1.55
C GLY A 196 4.75 -10.06 0.42
N ARG A 197 4.32 -9.33 -0.61
CA ARG A 197 3.90 -9.96 -1.88
C ARG A 197 5.01 -10.85 -2.42
N TYR A 198 4.68 -12.06 -2.90
CA TYR A 198 5.66 -12.96 -3.54
C TYR A 198 6.11 -12.39 -4.88
N LEU A 199 7.11 -11.51 -4.82
CA LEU A 199 7.74 -10.82 -5.94
C LEU A 199 9.25 -10.87 -5.71
N PRO A 200 9.92 -12.02 -5.93
CA PRO A 200 11.30 -12.25 -5.49
C PRO A 200 12.26 -11.15 -5.94
N GLN A 201 12.16 -10.76 -7.21
CA GLN A 201 12.98 -9.70 -7.81
C GLN A 201 12.82 -8.32 -7.15
N GLN A 202 11.68 -8.05 -6.50
CA GLN A 202 11.44 -6.78 -5.79
C GLN A 202 11.61 -6.92 -4.28
N LYS A 203 11.00 -7.96 -3.69
CA LYS A 203 10.87 -8.18 -2.24
C LYS A 203 11.96 -9.06 -1.64
N GLY A 204 12.83 -9.62 -2.49
CA GLY A 204 14.08 -10.26 -2.09
C GLY A 204 13.94 -11.60 -1.37
N GLN A 205 12.78 -12.26 -1.44
CA GLN A 205 12.59 -13.53 -0.73
C GLN A 205 13.55 -14.63 -1.23
N ASP A 206 13.99 -14.55 -2.48
CA ASP A 206 15.06 -15.36 -3.06
C ASP A 206 16.38 -15.20 -2.28
N VAL A 207 16.76 -13.96 -1.93
CA VAL A 207 17.97 -13.69 -1.14
C VAL A 207 17.88 -14.32 0.25
N LEU A 208 16.70 -14.27 0.88
CA LEU A 208 16.50 -14.92 2.17
C LEU A 208 16.64 -16.44 2.07
N ILE A 209 16.12 -17.07 1.00
CA ILE A 209 16.27 -18.51 0.77
C ILE A 209 17.76 -18.88 0.57
N GLU A 210 18.53 -18.08 -0.17
CA GLU A 210 19.98 -18.33 -0.34
C GLU A 210 20.74 -18.24 0.98
N ALA A 211 20.50 -17.16 1.75
CA ALA A 211 21.12 -16.99 3.06
C ALA A 211 20.73 -18.12 4.03
N SER A 212 19.49 -18.60 3.92
CA SER A 212 18.97 -19.72 4.70
C SER A 212 19.69 -21.04 4.41
N ALA A 213 20.02 -21.30 3.15
CA ALA A 213 20.79 -22.48 2.77
C ALA A 213 22.19 -22.45 3.41
N MET A 214 22.86 -21.30 3.38
CA MET A 214 24.18 -21.12 4.01
C MET A 214 24.13 -21.33 5.53
N LEU A 215 23.09 -20.82 6.19
CA LEU A 215 22.91 -21.01 7.63
C LEU A 215 22.59 -22.46 7.99
N HIS A 216 21.78 -23.14 7.17
CA HIS A 216 21.49 -24.56 7.33
C HIS A 216 22.75 -25.42 7.20
N GLU A 217 23.59 -25.16 6.18
CA GLU A 217 24.88 -25.84 6.00
C GLU A 217 25.84 -25.60 7.16
N ALA A 218 25.80 -24.42 7.78
CA ALA A 218 26.57 -24.08 8.97
C ALA A 218 25.99 -24.66 10.28
N GLY A 219 24.89 -25.43 10.21
CA GLY A 219 24.30 -26.13 11.35
C GLY A 219 23.33 -25.31 12.20
N TYR A 220 22.85 -24.16 11.73
CA TYR A 220 21.86 -23.36 12.46
C TYR A 220 20.43 -23.91 12.27
N GLY A 221 19.70 -24.04 13.37
CA GLY A 221 18.28 -24.40 13.38
C GLY A 221 17.39 -23.19 13.11
N LEU A 222 16.60 -23.22 12.04
CA LEU A 222 15.74 -22.11 11.62
C LEU A 222 14.35 -22.62 11.22
N LYS A 223 13.33 -21.77 11.38
CA LYS A 223 12.00 -21.93 10.78
C LYS A 223 11.59 -20.60 10.17
N ILE A 224 11.24 -20.59 8.89
CA ILE A 224 10.98 -19.35 8.15
C ILE A 224 9.57 -19.40 7.56
N ASP A 225 8.76 -18.41 7.92
CA ASP A 225 7.46 -18.19 7.30
C ASP A 225 7.54 -17.08 6.25
N LEU A 226 7.39 -17.44 4.98
CA LEU A 226 7.22 -16.50 3.88
C LEU A 226 5.72 -16.13 3.79
N VAL A 227 5.37 -14.98 4.35
CA VAL A 227 3.98 -14.54 4.50
C VAL A 227 3.60 -13.59 3.37
N GLY A 228 2.55 -13.93 2.62
CA GLY A 228 2.08 -13.13 1.49
C GLY A 228 0.56 -13.16 1.30
N PRO A 229 0.01 -12.31 0.43
CA PRO A 229 -1.41 -12.34 0.12
C PRO A 229 -1.75 -13.53 -0.79
N ARG A 230 -2.94 -14.10 -0.59
CA ARG A 230 -3.48 -15.11 -1.50
C ARG A 230 -4.10 -14.44 -2.73
N THR A 231 -3.31 -14.26 -3.79
CA THR A 231 -3.75 -13.59 -5.02
C THR A 231 -3.09 -14.19 -6.26
N THR A 232 -3.84 -14.20 -7.37
CA THR A 232 -3.33 -14.68 -8.68
C THR A 232 -2.13 -13.87 -9.18
N LYS A 233 -2.02 -12.59 -8.80
CA LYS A 233 -0.92 -11.69 -9.22
C LYS A 233 0.45 -12.10 -8.69
N THR A 234 0.50 -12.90 -7.62
CA THR A 234 1.74 -13.34 -6.98
C THR A 234 1.99 -14.84 -7.17
N ARG A 235 1.13 -15.55 -7.92
CA ARG A 235 1.22 -17.01 -8.10
C ARG A 235 2.55 -17.44 -8.72
N GLN A 236 2.99 -16.73 -9.77
CA GLN A 236 4.26 -17.02 -10.44
C GLN A 236 5.45 -16.81 -9.51
N GLY A 237 5.49 -15.68 -8.79
CA GLY A 237 6.57 -15.40 -7.83
C GLY A 237 6.59 -16.40 -6.67
N ARG A 238 5.41 -16.82 -6.17
CA ARG A 238 5.31 -17.88 -5.17
C ARG A 238 5.86 -19.20 -5.70
N GLN A 239 5.49 -19.58 -6.92
CA GLN A 239 5.96 -20.82 -7.55
C GLN A 239 7.50 -20.82 -7.69
N GLN A 240 8.08 -19.71 -8.17
CA GLN A 240 9.53 -19.55 -8.27
C GLN A 240 10.23 -19.77 -6.92
N LEU A 241 9.68 -19.21 -5.84
CA LEU A 241 10.22 -19.42 -4.49
C LEU A 241 10.09 -20.87 -4.05
N ALA A 242 8.95 -21.52 -4.31
CA ALA A 242 8.75 -22.93 -3.94
C ALA A 242 9.71 -23.87 -4.68
N GLU A 243 9.97 -23.62 -5.97
CA GLU A 243 10.97 -24.34 -6.77
C GLU A 243 12.38 -24.13 -6.20
N MET A 244 12.69 -22.91 -5.76
CA MET A 244 13.96 -22.58 -5.13
C MET A 244 14.15 -23.30 -3.78
N VAL A 245 13.14 -23.25 -2.90
CA VAL A 245 13.13 -23.99 -1.62
C VAL A 245 13.34 -25.49 -1.85
N SER A 246 12.71 -26.04 -2.89
CA SER A 246 12.85 -27.45 -3.24
C SER A 246 14.28 -27.79 -3.69
N ARG A 247 14.87 -26.95 -4.55
CA ARG A 247 16.25 -27.11 -5.03
C ARG A 247 17.30 -27.01 -3.93
N THR A 248 17.04 -26.20 -2.90
CA THR A 248 17.95 -26.03 -1.76
C THR A 248 17.73 -27.07 -0.64
N GLY A 249 16.73 -27.95 -0.76
CA GLY A 249 16.42 -28.94 0.28
C GLY A 249 15.86 -28.33 1.57
N LEU A 250 15.26 -27.14 1.51
CA LEU A 250 14.80 -26.38 2.68
C LEU A 250 13.28 -26.50 2.94
N GLN A 251 12.62 -27.53 2.40
CA GLN A 251 11.16 -27.69 2.48
C GLN A 251 10.66 -27.81 3.93
N ASP A 252 11.45 -28.42 4.81
CA ASP A 252 11.12 -28.53 6.23
C ASP A 252 11.42 -27.25 7.00
N MET A 253 12.22 -26.34 6.43
CA MET A 253 12.68 -25.11 7.07
C MET A 253 11.83 -23.90 6.66
N ILE A 254 11.35 -23.85 5.43
CA ILE A 254 10.70 -22.68 4.83
C ILE A 254 9.26 -23.00 4.45
N GLY A 255 8.31 -22.33 5.11
CA GLY A 255 6.88 -22.40 4.87
C GLY A 255 6.33 -21.21 4.07
N PHE A 256 5.20 -21.43 3.40
CA PHE A 256 4.43 -20.37 2.74
C PHE A 256 3.12 -20.16 3.49
N VAL A 257 2.89 -18.94 3.98
CA VAL A 257 1.69 -18.58 4.72
C VAL A 257 0.92 -17.53 3.92
N GLU A 258 -0.28 -17.87 3.45
CA GLU A 258 -1.02 -17.02 2.51
C GLU A 258 -2.32 -16.47 3.11
N GLY A 259 -2.59 -15.18 2.86
CA GLY A 259 -3.91 -14.58 3.07
C GLY A 259 -4.29 -14.38 4.54
N ARG A 260 -3.31 -14.22 5.43
CA ARG A 260 -3.54 -13.92 6.85
C ARG A 260 -3.93 -12.45 7.05
N SER A 261 -4.77 -12.18 8.04
CA SER A 261 -5.23 -10.85 8.43
C SER A 261 -4.79 -10.45 9.85
N ASP A 262 -4.36 -11.42 10.65
CA ASP A 262 -3.88 -11.34 12.02
C ASP A 262 -2.34 -11.18 12.08
N MET A 263 -1.83 -10.21 11.32
CA MET A 263 -0.39 -9.91 11.25
C MET A 263 0.26 -9.69 12.62
N PRO A 264 -0.36 -9.02 13.61
CA PRO A 264 0.22 -8.89 14.94
C PRO A 264 0.60 -10.23 15.57
N GLU A 265 -0.19 -11.29 15.37
CA GLU A 265 0.10 -12.61 15.97
C GLU A 265 1.22 -13.34 15.25
N ILE A 266 1.33 -13.13 13.93
CA ILE A 266 2.46 -13.65 13.15
C ILE A 266 3.77 -13.02 13.64
N PHE A 267 3.81 -11.70 13.79
CA PHE A 267 5.00 -11.01 14.30
C PHE A 267 5.28 -11.36 15.77
N ALA A 268 4.24 -11.52 16.59
CA ALA A 268 4.41 -11.92 17.99
C ALA A 268 5.03 -13.30 18.16
N GLN A 269 4.83 -14.22 17.20
CA GLN A 269 5.41 -15.57 17.21
C GLN A 269 6.81 -15.64 16.60
N ALA A 270 7.27 -14.59 15.92
CA ALA A 270 8.58 -14.56 15.26
C ALA A 270 9.67 -13.99 16.18
N ASP A 271 10.86 -14.59 16.17
CA ASP A 271 12.05 -14.06 16.85
C ASP A 271 12.65 -12.90 16.10
N MET A 272 12.57 -12.94 14.77
CA MET A 272 13.10 -11.95 13.84
C MET A 272 12.15 -11.74 12.66
N ALA A 273 11.92 -10.47 12.30
CA ALA A 273 11.31 -10.09 11.03
C ALA A 273 12.41 -9.69 10.04
N VAL A 274 12.37 -10.23 8.82
CA VAL A 274 13.36 -9.94 7.77
C VAL A 274 12.64 -9.41 6.54
N LEU A 275 13.06 -8.22 6.07
CA LEU A 275 12.58 -7.60 4.84
C LEU A 275 13.75 -7.40 3.87
N PRO A 276 14.09 -8.41 3.05
CA PRO A 276 15.26 -8.38 2.17
C PRO A 276 14.99 -7.61 0.85
N SER A 277 14.04 -6.67 0.86
CA SER A 277 13.58 -5.98 -0.34
C SER A 277 14.71 -5.26 -1.07
N ARG A 278 14.82 -5.51 -2.39
CA ARG A 278 15.70 -4.74 -3.29
C ARG A 278 15.14 -3.34 -3.55
N HIS A 279 13.81 -3.21 -3.58
CA HIS A 279 13.12 -1.94 -3.77
C HIS A 279 11.90 -1.83 -2.86
N GLU A 280 11.85 -0.75 -2.07
CA GLU A 280 10.76 -0.46 -1.15
C GLU A 280 10.43 1.05 -1.12
N GLY A 281 9.15 1.36 -0.95
CA GLY A 281 8.69 2.74 -0.85
C GLY A 281 8.88 3.31 0.54
N PHE A 282 8.39 2.59 1.56
CA PHE A 282 8.49 2.95 2.97
C PHE A 282 8.88 1.74 3.83
N GLY A 283 8.25 0.58 3.58
CA GLY A 283 8.51 -0.63 4.35
C GLY A 283 7.63 -0.72 5.60
N LEU A 284 6.30 -0.74 5.42
CA LEU A 284 5.35 -0.85 6.53
C LEU A 284 5.66 -2.01 7.47
N VAL A 285 6.05 -3.15 6.91
CA VAL A 285 6.44 -4.37 7.62
C VAL A 285 7.59 -4.18 8.63
N ILE A 286 8.43 -3.15 8.46
CA ILE A 286 9.50 -2.84 9.43
C ILE A 286 8.96 -2.03 10.61
N VAL A 287 7.89 -1.27 10.39
CA VAL A 287 7.23 -0.50 11.43
C VAL A 287 6.24 -1.36 12.22
N GLU A 288 5.58 -2.31 11.54
CA GLU A 288 4.75 -3.38 12.11
C GLU A 288 5.57 -4.32 13.01
#